data_AF-A0A7M7HAQ3-F1
#
_entry.id   AF-A0A7M7HAQ3-F1
#
_cell.length_a   1.000
_cell.length_b   1.000
_cell.length_c   1.000
_cell.angle_alpha   90.00
_cell.angle_beta   90.00
_cell.angle_gamma   90.00
#
_symmetry.space_group_name_H-M   'P 1'
#
loop_
_entity.id
_entity.type
_entity.pdbx_description
1 polymer ?
#
loop_
_entity_poly.entity_id
_entity_poly.type
_entity_poly.pdbx_seq_one_letter_code
_entity_poly.pdbx_strand_id
1 'polypeptide(L)'
;MRMVDKLIIPRWIGADKQRRVELHAFADATRRAMATALYCRTTDPRSKTTSVSLLWAKSKLSPVRSLVPAEKSPTRMTIPRLELRAALLAAKLLRYVATSLNVPLSNCYMWGDSQVVLHWLRSDSPTGNNFVDDYIAHIQELAPTISWRYVPTGENPADIATRGTDV
;
A
#
# COMPACT_ATOMS: atom_id res chain seq x y z
N MET A 1 -18.67 18.09 14.31
CA MET A 1 -18.76 16.62 14.33
C MET A 1 -19.92 16.21 13.42
N ARG A 2 -19.66 16.03 12.12
CA ARG A 2 -20.70 15.64 11.15
C ARG A 2 -20.99 14.14 11.28
N MET A 3 -22.26 13.80 11.43
CA MET A 3 -22.78 12.44 11.61
C MET A 3 -22.32 11.50 10.49
N VAL A 4 -21.77 10.34 10.88
CA VAL A 4 -21.39 9.22 10.01
C VAL A 4 -22.63 8.37 9.64
N ASP A 5 -23.82 8.82 10.03
CA ASP A 5 -25.07 8.05 10.08
C ASP A 5 -25.60 7.54 8.73
N LYS A 6 -24.96 7.92 7.61
CA LYS A 6 -25.29 7.43 6.26
C LYS A 6 -24.18 6.61 5.59
N LEU A 7 -23.12 6.23 6.31
CA LEU A 7 -22.09 5.36 5.76
C LEU A 7 -22.56 3.89 5.79
N ILE A 8 -23.07 3.42 4.65
CA ILE A 8 -23.40 2.01 4.45
C ILE A 8 -22.18 1.30 3.88
N ILE A 9 -21.54 0.45 4.69
CA ILE A 9 -20.46 -0.43 4.24
C ILE A 9 -21.08 -1.79 3.89
N PRO A 10 -21.18 -2.16 2.60
CA PRO A 10 -21.72 -3.45 2.23
C PRO A 10 -20.80 -4.56 2.75
N ARG A 11 -21.37 -5.55 3.47
CA ARG A 11 -20.60 -6.72 3.96
C ARG A 11 -20.09 -7.59 2.82
N TRP A 12 -20.85 -7.66 1.72
CA TRP A 12 -20.48 -8.47 0.56
C TRP A 12 -19.79 -7.59 -0.49
N ILE A 13 -18.57 -7.99 -0.84
CA ILE A 13 -17.71 -7.29 -1.81
C ILE A 13 -18.02 -7.66 -3.27
N GLY A 14 -19.15 -8.34 -3.51
CA GLY A 14 -19.54 -8.76 -4.85
C GLY A 14 -18.69 -9.88 -5.43
N ALA A 15 -17.93 -10.62 -4.60
CA ALA A 15 -17.14 -11.75 -5.05
C ALA A 15 -18.05 -12.96 -5.34
N ASP A 16 -17.93 -13.51 -6.56
CA ASP A 16 -18.61 -14.71 -7.05
C ASP A 16 -17.64 -15.46 -7.98
N LYS A 17 -17.83 -16.77 -8.16
CA LYS A 17 -16.99 -17.65 -8.99
C LYS A 17 -16.87 -17.17 -10.44
N GLN A 18 -17.88 -16.46 -10.95
CA GLN A 18 -17.89 -15.94 -12.31
C GLN A 18 -17.19 -14.59 -12.44
N ARG A 19 -16.90 -13.91 -11.33
CA ARG A 19 -16.30 -12.58 -11.32
C ARG A 19 -14.79 -12.67 -11.15
N ARG A 20 -14.07 -11.87 -11.92
CA ARG A 20 -12.64 -11.68 -11.75
C ARG A 20 -12.41 -10.77 -10.56
N VAL A 21 -11.67 -11.26 -9.57
CA VAL A 21 -11.30 -10.51 -8.36
C VAL A 21 -9.85 -10.06 -8.47
N GLU A 22 -9.61 -8.78 -8.29
CA GLU A 22 -8.28 -8.16 -8.21
C GLU A 22 -8.12 -7.42 -6.90
N LEU A 23 -6.91 -7.46 -6.33
CA LEU A 23 -6.56 -6.71 -5.13
C LEU A 23 -5.55 -5.61 -5.47
N HIS A 24 -5.81 -4.39 -5.00
CA HIS A 24 -4.98 -3.22 -5.26
C HIS A 24 -4.58 -2.57 -3.93
N ALA A 25 -3.31 -2.67 -3.56
CA ALA A 25 -2.79 -2.03 -2.37
C ALA A 25 -2.01 -0.78 -2.73
N PHE A 26 -2.37 0.35 -2.14
CA PHE A 26 -1.74 1.65 -2.32
C PHE A 26 -0.96 1.97 -1.06
N ALA A 27 0.30 2.36 -1.22
CA ALA A 27 1.16 2.80 -0.13
C ALA A 27 1.46 4.29 -0.28
N ASP A 28 1.51 5.01 0.84
CA ASP A 28 2.02 6.36 0.90
C ASP A 28 2.75 6.62 2.23
N ALA A 29 3.69 7.57 2.22
CA ALA A 29 4.30 8.06 3.43
C ALA A 29 4.69 9.53 3.36
N THR A 30 4.44 10.22 4.47
CA THR A 30 4.98 11.54 4.77
C THR A 30 5.92 11.47 5.97
N ARG A 31 6.57 12.59 6.28
CA ARG A 31 7.38 12.72 7.51
C ARG A 31 6.58 12.44 8.79
N ARG A 32 5.25 12.56 8.76
CA ARG A 32 4.38 12.46 9.94
C ARG A 32 3.68 11.11 10.04
N ALA A 33 3.32 10.49 8.91
CA ALA A 33 2.58 9.24 8.90
C ALA A 33 2.89 8.40 7.66
N MET A 34 2.65 7.10 7.77
CA MET A 34 2.63 6.13 6.68
C MET A 34 1.23 5.54 6.60
N ALA A 35 0.75 5.24 5.41
CA ALA A 35 -0.54 4.61 5.25
C ALA A 35 -0.57 3.59 4.11
N THR A 36 -1.57 2.71 4.20
CA THR A 36 -1.94 1.77 3.17
C THR A 36 -3.46 1.77 3.00
N ALA A 37 -3.92 1.79 1.74
CA ALA A 37 -5.30 1.52 1.38
C ALA A 37 -5.36 0.30 0.45
N LEU A 38 -6.14 -0.71 0.81
CA LEU A 38 -6.33 -1.95 0.04
C LEU A 38 -7.75 -2.00 -0.51
N TYR A 39 -7.85 -2.00 -1.83
CA TYR A 39 -9.10 -2.12 -2.56
C TYR A 39 -9.26 -3.50 -3.18
N CYS A 40 -10.51 -3.96 -3.24
CA CYS A 40 -10.95 -5.08 -4.05
C CYS A 40 -11.69 -4.55 -5.27
N ARG A 41 -11.28 -4.99 -6.45
CA ARG A 41 -11.98 -4.76 -7.69
C ARG A 41 -12.57 -6.07 -8.18
N THR A 42 -13.88 -6.12 -8.33
CA THR A 42 -14.59 -7.25 -8.93
C THR A 42 -15.11 -6.84 -10.30
N THR A 43 -14.79 -7.63 -11.32
CA THR A 43 -15.29 -7.43 -12.68
C THR A 43 -16.13 -8.63 -13.08
N ASP A 44 -17.35 -8.39 -13.53
CA ASP A 44 -18.19 -9.40 -14.16
C ASP A 44 -17.85 -9.47 -15.67
N PRO A 45 -17.29 -10.59 -16.17
CA PRO A 45 -16.92 -10.71 -17.57
C PRO A 45 -18.11 -10.65 -18.54
N ARG A 46 -19.32 -11.02 -18.08
CA ARG A 46 -20.52 -11.10 -18.94
C ARG A 46 -21.17 -9.74 -19.10
N SER A 47 -21.41 -9.06 -17.99
CA SER A 47 -22.05 -7.73 -17.99
C SER A 47 -21.05 -6.58 -18.19
N LYS A 48 -19.73 -6.86 -18.10
CA LYS A 48 -18.65 -5.86 -18.05
C LYS A 48 -18.78 -4.87 -16.89
N THR A 49 -19.59 -5.19 -15.89
CA THR A 49 -19.77 -4.34 -14.71
C THR A 49 -18.56 -4.46 -13.80
N THR A 50 -18.01 -3.31 -13.39
CA THR A 50 -16.90 -3.24 -12.44
C THR A 50 -17.39 -2.63 -11.14
N SER A 51 -17.02 -3.25 -10.02
CA SER A 51 -17.27 -2.71 -8.68
C SER A 51 -15.95 -2.65 -7.91
N VAL A 52 -15.76 -1.58 -7.15
CA VAL A 52 -14.56 -1.35 -6.34
C VAL A 52 -14.99 -1.10 -4.90
N SER A 53 -14.35 -1.77 -3.95
CA SER A 53 -14.62 -1.65 -2.52
C SER A 53 -13.32 -1.53 -1.74
N LEU A 54 -13.30 -0.64 -0.74
CA LEU A 54 -12.18 -0.55 0.21
C LEU A 54 -12.30 -1.70 1.21
N LEU A 55 -11.30 -2.60 1.23
CA LEU A 55 -11.26 -3.73 2.16
C LEU A 55 -10.56 -3.36 3.47
N TRP A 56 -9.46 -2.63 3.38
CA TRP A 56 -8.64 -2.33 4.54
C TRP A 56 -7.92 -0.98 4.34
N ALA A 57 -8.05 -0.06 5.29
CA ALA A 57 -7.18 1.10 5.40
C ALA A 57 -6.40 1.04 6.72
N LYS A 58 -5.09 1.28 6.68
CA LYS A 58 -4.23 1.27 7.87
C LYS A 58 -3.24 2.41 7.81
N SER A 59 -3.20 3.22 8.87
CA SER A 59 -2.21 4.27 9.05
C SER A 59 -1.31 3.99 10.25
N LYS A 60 -0.10 4.55 10.24
CA LYS A 60 0.85 4.49 11.35
C LYS A 60 1.62 5.81 11.43
N LEU A 61 1.73 6.37 12.63
CA LEU A 61 2.56 7.56 12.84
C LEU A 61 4.04 7.24 12.61
N SER A 62 4.72 8.14 11.92
CA SER A 62 6.16 8.06 11.67
C SER A 62 6.93 8.34 12.97
N PRO A 63 7.97 7.56 13.32
CA PRO A 63 8.69 7.74 14.58
C PRO A 63 9.30 9.15 14.70
N VAL A 64 9.04 9.84 15.82
CA VAL A 64 9.49 11.21 16.12
C VAL A 64 11.02 11.38 16.08
N ARG A 65 11.78 10.28 16.20
CA ARG A 65 13.26 10.28 16.11
C ARG A 65 13.80 10.78 14.76
N SER A 66 12.97 10.90 13.74
CA SER A 66 13.29 11.61 12.49
C SER A 66 13.58 13.11 12.68
N LEU A 67 13.26 13.68 13.86
CA LEU A 67 13.49 15.06 14.27
C LEU A 67 14.63 15.22 15.31
N VAL A 68 15.24 14.12 15.77
CA VAL A 68 16.34 14.14 16.75
C VAL A 68 17.67 14.44 16.04
N PRO A 69 18.55 15.30 16.58
CA PRO A 69 19.85 15.61 15.98
C PRO A 69 20.66 14.36 15.61
N ALA A 70 21.32 14.41 14.45
CA ALA A 70 22.01 13.28 13.81
C ALA A 70 23.03 12.56 14.70
N GLU A 71 23.57 13.28 15.68
CA GLU A 71 24.58 12.87 16.65
C GLU A 71 24.05 11.85 17.69
N LYS A 72 22.73 11.70 17.83
CA LYS A 72 22.10 10.69 18.73
C LYS A 72 21.25 9.64 18.01
N SER A 73 21.20 9.65 16.67
CA SER A 73 20.44 8.67 15.88
C SER A 73 21.30 8.09 14.75
N PRO A 74 21.73 6.81 14.84
CA PRO A 74 22.61 6.22 13.83
C PRO A 74 21.91 5.99 12.47
N THR A 75 20.59 6.24 12.34
CA THR A 75 19.87 6.04 11.08
C THR A 75 18.80 7.10 10.89
N ARG A 76 19.14 8.15 10.13
CA ARG A 76 18.17 9.19 9.72
C ARG A 76 17.03 8.55 8.94
N MET A 77 15.80 8.79 9.39
CA MET A 77 14.61 8.40 8.65
C MET A 77 14.35 9.39 7.51
N THR A 78 14.68 9.01 6.28
CA THR A 78 14.39 9.78 5.06
C THR A 78 13.01 9.45 4.50
N ILE A 79 12.46 10.33 3.65
CA ILE A 79 11.15 10.09 3.00
C ILE A 79 11.14 8.76 2.21
N PRO A 80 12.15 8.43 1.37
CA PRO A 80 12.16 7.15 0.65
C PRO A 80 12.15 5.91 1.56
N ARG A 81 12.81 5.97 2.72
CA ARG A 81 12.77 4.87 3.69
C ARG A 81 11.40 4.76 4.40
N LEU A 82 10.64 5.85 4.52
CA LEU A 82 9.28 5.84 5.08
C LEU A 82 8.31 5.28 4.04
N GLU A 83 8.45 5.69 2.78
CA GLU A 83 7.70 5.15 1.65
C GLU A 83 7.96 3.65 1.48
N LEU A 84 9.22 3.19 1.61
CA LEU A 84 9.57 1.77 1.60
C LEU A 84 8.94 0.99 2.78
N ARG A 85 8.82 1.64 3.95
CA ARG A 85 8.10 1.06 5.09
C ARG A 85 6.60 0.98 4.87
N ALA A 86 6.00 1.97 4.22
CA ALA A 86 4.61 1.93 3.80
C ALA A 86 4.38 0.83 2.76
N ALA A 87 5.31 0.64 1.82
CA ALA A 87 5.31 -0.46 0.87
C ALA A 87 5.36 -1.84 1.57
N LEU A 88 6.19 -2.00 2.60
CA LEU A 88 6.20 -3.23 3.42
C LEU A 88 4.87 -3.46 4.15
N LEU A 89 4.26 -2.39 4.68
CA LEU A 89 2.93 -2.48 5.31
C LEU A 89 1.88 -2.96 4.28
N ALA A 90 1.92 -2.40 3.07
CA ALA A 90 1.04 -2.79 1.98
C ALA A 90 1.23 -4.25 1.56
N ALA A 91 2.48 -4.71 1.41
CA ALA A 91 2.79 -6.10 1.07
C ALA A 91 2.25 -7.09 2.11
N LYS A 92 2.41 -6.78 3.42
CA LYS A 92 1.89 -7.61 4.51
C LYS A 92 0.36 -7.71 4.49
N LEU A 93 -0.33 -6.57 4.35
CA LEU A 93 -1.79 -6.54 4.31
C LEU A 93 -2.34 -7.24 3.08
N LEU A 94 -1.76 -6.97 1.91
CA LEU A 94 -2.13 -7.59 0.66
C LEU A 94 -1.96 -9.11 0.73
N ARG A 95 -0.82 -9.61 1.22
CA ARG A 95 -0.58 -11.04 1.40
C ARG A 95 -1.62 -11.68 2.30
N TYR A 96 -1.89 -11.08 3.47
CA TYR A 96 -2.87 -11.59 4.42
C TYR A 96 -4.26 -11.70 3.80
N VAL A 97 -4.71 -10.64 3.12
CA VAL A 97 -6.05 -10.61 2.50
C VAL A 97 -6.12 -11.52 1.28
N ALA A 98 -5.09 -11.56 0.44
CA ALA A 98 -5.03 -12.46 -0.71
C ALA A 98 -5.15 -13.92 -0.29
N THR A 99 -4.43 -14.34 0.76
CA THR A 99 -4.56 -15.69 1.32
C THR A 99 -5.94 -15.93 1.91
N SER A 100 -6.49 -14.96 2.66
CA SER A 100 -7.80 -15.10 3.31
C SER A 100 -8.95 -15.20 2.31
N LEU A 101 -8.86 -14.49 1.18
CA LEU A 101 -9.86 -14.49 0.11
C LEU A 101 -9.54 -15.48 -1.03
N ASN A 102 -8.45 -16.25 -0.89
CA ASN A 102 -7.95 -17.16 -1.92
C ASN A 102 -7.77 -16.51 -3.31
N VAL A 103 -7.26 -15.27 -3.32
CA VAL A 103 -6.95 -14.53 -4.54
C VAL A 103 -5.50 -14.81 -4.93
N PRO A 104 -5.23 -15.29 -6.16
CA PRO A 104 -3.86 -15.52 -6.60
C PRO A 104 -3.09 -14.20 -6.70
N LEU A 105 -1.81 -14.22 -6.35
CA LEU A 105 -0.96 -13.01 -6.40
C LEU A 105 -0.85 -12.41 -7.81
N SER A 106 -1.07 -13.20 -8.86
CA SER A 106 -1.12 -12.72 -10.25
C SER A 106 -2.27 -11.73 -10.50
N ASN A 107 -3.29 -11.72 -9.64
CA ASN A 107 -4.38 -10.75 -9.64
C ASN A 107 -4.21 -9.67 -8.55
N CYS A 108 -3.01 -9.53 -7.99
CA CYS A 108 -2.69 -8.55 -6.96
C CYS A 108 -1.72 -7.49 -7.51
N TYR A 109 -1.95 -6.24 -7.15
CA TYR A 109 -1.19 -5.08 -7.63
C TYR A 109 -0.81 -4.18 -6.45
N MET A 110 0.43 -3.68 -6.46
CA MET A 110 0.89 -2.69 -5.50
C MET A 110 1.21 -1.37 -6.17
N TRP A 111 0.85 -0.28 -5.51
CA TRP A 111 0.90 1.07 -6.05
C TRP A 111 1.63 2.00 -5.07
N GLY A 112 2.45 2.89 -5.62
CA GLY A 112 3.08 3.98 -4.89
C GLY A 112 3.42 5.13 -5.83
N ASP A 113 3.67 6.31 -5.27
CA ASP A 113 3.99 7.54 -5.99
C ASP A 113 5.50 7.89 -5.96
N SER A 114 6.27 7.17 -5.14
CA SER A 114 7.73 7.31 -5.08
C SER A 114 8.44 6.55 -6.19
N GLN A 115 8.91 7.27 -7.20
CA GLN A 115 9.70 6.68 -8.27
C GLN A 115 11.01 6.06 -7.78
N VAL A 116 11.61 6.60 -6.72
CA VAL A 116 12.84 6.06 -6.10
C VAL A 116 12.56 4.69 -5.49
N VAL A 117 11.49 4.57 -4.69
CA VAL A 117 11.12 3.28 -4.09
C VAL A 117 10.68 2.27 -5.15
N LEU A 118 9.94 2.70 -6.16
CA LEU A 118 9.57 1.82 -7.28
C LEU A 118 10.78 1.33 -8.06
N HIS A 119 11.79 2.19 -8.27
CA HIS A 119 13.04 1.79 -8.91
C HIS A 119 13.75 0.72 -8.09
N TRP A 120 13.89 0.92 -6.77
CA TRP A 120 14.49 -0.06 -5.87
C TRP A 120 13.75 -1.40 -5.88
N LEU A 121 12.42 -1.39 -5.79
CA LEU A 121 11.61 -2.61 -5.73
C LEU A 121 11.61 -3.42 -7.03
N ARG A 122 11.89 -2.76 -8.16
CA ARG A 122 11.98 -3.39 -9.49
C ARG A 122 13.42 -3.76 -9.87
N SER A 123 14.41 -3.37 -9.08
CA SER A 123 15.82 -3.66 -9.33
C SER A 123 16.18 -5.04 -8.81
N ASP A 124 16.91 -5.81 -9.61
CA ASP A 124 17.56 -7.05 -9.18
C ASP A 124 18.96 -6.80 -8.57
N SER A 125 19.44 -5.56 -8.63
CA SER A 125 20.72 -5.15 -8.07
C SER A 125 20.55 -4.52 -6.68
N PRO A 126 21.42 -4.84 -5.71
CA PRO A 126 21.43 -4.18 -4.41
C PRO A 126 21.61 -2.67 -4.55
N THR A 127 20.99 -1.91 -3.66
CA THR A 127 21.14 -0.45 -3.59
C THR A 127 22.46 -0.03 -2.93
N GLY A 128 23.18 -0.98 -2.32
CA GLY A 128 24.37 -0.72 -1.52
C GLY A 128 24.05 -0.16 -0.13
N ASN A 129 22.79 -0.27 0.30
CA ASN A 129 22.32 0.18 1.60
C ASN A 129 21.59 -0.96 2.30
N ASN A 130 22.26 -1.63 3.24
CA ASN A 130 21.73 -2.81 3.93
C ASN A 130 20.30 -2.62 4.46
N PHE A 131 19.97 -1.45 5.04
CA PHE A 131 18.61 -1.19 5.51
C PHE A 131 17.58 -1.21 4.38
N VAL A 132 17.89 -0.60 3.24
CA VAL A 132 16.99 -0.58 2.09
C VAL A 132 16.90 -1.97 1.48
N ASP A 133 18.03 -2.64 1.30
CA ASP A 133 18.13 -3.98 0.72
C ASP A 133 17.37 -5.03 1.55
N ASP A 134 17.49 -5.00 2.89
CA ASP A 134 16.74 -5.88 3.79
C ASP A 134 15.22 -5.70 3.66
N TYR A 135 14.76 -4.46 3.50
CA TYR A 135 13.33 -4.17 3.31
C TYR A 135 12.84 -4.63 1.95
N ILE A 136 13.63 -4.42 0.90
CA ILE A 136 13.31 -4.91 -0.46
C ILE A 136 13.18 -6.44 -0.43
N ALA A 137 14.16 -7.13 0.15
CA ALA A 137 14.15 -8.59 0.25
C ALA A 137 12.89 -9.11 0.97
N HIS A 138 12.54 -8.51 2.11
CA HIS A 138 11.33 -8.89 2.86
C HIS A 138 10.05 -8.58 2.06
N ILE A 139 9.99 -7.45 1.35
CA ILE A 139 8.85 -7.12 0.49
C ILE A 139 8.71 -8.14 -0.64
N GLN A 140 9.81 -8.50 -1.31
CA GLN A 140 9.83 -9.46 -2.39
C GLN A 140 9.51 -10.87 -1.90
N GLU A 141 9.95 -11.29 -0.72
CA GLU A 141 9.55 -12.57 -0.11
C GLU A 141 8.04 -12.62 0.16
N LEU A 142 7.46 -11.53 0.68
CA LEU A 142 6.02 -11.42 0.91
C LEU A 142 5.23 -11.32 -0.39
N ALA A 143 5.82 -10.87 -1.49
CA ALA A 143 5.12 -10.53 -2.73
C ALA A 143 5.97 -10.78 -3.99
N PRO A 144 6.43 -12.03 -4.23
CA PRO A 144 7.53 -12.30 -5.18
C PRO A 144 7.17 -12.08 -6.65
N THR A 145 5.88 -12.05 -6.98
CA THR A 145 5.39 -11.92 -8.36
C THR A 145 4.47 -10.72 -8.55
N ILE A 146 4.39 -9.82 -7.56
CA ILE A 146 3.45 -8.70 -7.61
C ILE A 146 4.03 -7.56 -8.44
N SER A 147 3.19 -7.03 -9.32
CA SER A 147 3.49 -5.84 -10.12
C SER A 147 3.42 -4.58 -9.27
N TRP A 148 4.58 -3.92 -9.10
CA TRP A 148 4.69 -2.58 -8.53
C TRP A 148 4.43 -1.53 -9.59
N ARG A 149 3.48 -0.63 -9.36
CA ARG A 149 3.00 0.36 -10.31
C ARG A 149 3.08 1.77 -9.75
N TYR A 150 3.27 2.73 -10.66
CA TYR A 150 3.24 4.14 -10.32
C TYR A 150 1.80 4.64 -10.27
N VAL A 151 1.48 5.46 -9.28
CA VAL A 151 0.27 6.27 -9.22
C VAL A 151 0.67 7.72 -8.91
N PRO A 152 0.11 8.74 -9.58
CA PRO A 152 0.33 10.12 -9.21
C PRO A 152 -0.11 10.40 -7.76
N THR A 153 0.62 11.24 -7.01
CA THR A 153 0.32 11.54 -5.59
C THR A 153 -1.14 11.96 -5.37
N GLY A 154 -1.67 12.85 -6.23
CA GLY A 154 -3.06 13.31 -6.12
C GLY A 154 -4.13 12.24 -6.42
N GLU A 155 -3.74 11.11 -7.00
CA GLU A 155 -4.61 9.95 -7.27
C GLU A 155 -4.36 8.79 -6.30
N ASN A 156 -3.40 8.93 -5.38
CA ASN A 156 -3.08 7.91 -4.40
C ASN A 156 -4.08 7.96 -3.23
N PRO A 157 -4.98 6.96 -3.07
CA PRO A 157 -5.96 6.99 -1.99
C PRO A 157 -5.35 6.88 -0.58
N ALA A 158 -4.09 6.42 -0.46
CA ALA A 158 -3.39 6.39 0.82
C ALA A 158 -2.97 7.80 1.30
N ASP A 159 -2.90 8.78 0.39
CA ASP A 159 -2.46 10.14 0.65
C ASP A 159 -3.41 10.88 1.62
N ILE A 160 -4.71 10.56 1.57
CA ILE A 160 -5.73 11.07 2.52
C ILE A 160 -5.34 10.74 3.97
N ALA A 161 -4.81 9.54 4.21
CA ALA A 161 -4.48 9.07 5.55
C ALA A 161 -3.10 9.54 6.05
N THR A 162 -2.24 10.07 5.17
CA THR A 162 -0.89 10.54 5.51
C THR A 162 -0.75 12.06 5.56
N ARG A 163 -1.56 12.78 4.76
CA ARG A 163 -1.57 14.25 4.66
C ARG A 163 -2.78 14.88 5.33
N GLY A 164 -3.83 14.11 5.56
CA GLY A 164 -5.14 14.63 5.94
C GLY A 164 -5.88 15.18 4.73
N THR A 165 -7.11 15.61 4.96
CA THR A 165 -7.94 16.30 3.98
C THR A 165 -8.68 17.42 4.71
N ASP A 166 -8.82 18.57 4.07
CA ASP A 166 -9.68 19.64 4.57
C ASP A 166 -11.13 19.22 4.32
N VAL A 167 -11.87 18.87 5.41
CA VAL A 167 -13.27 18.43 5.36
C VAL A 167 -14.21 19.49 5.90
#